data_AF-A0A2A4QCW7-F1
#
_entry.id   AF-A0A2A4QCW7-F1
#
_cell.length_a   1.000
_cell.length_b   1.000
_cell.length_c   1.000
_cell.angle_alpha   90.00
_cell.angle_beta   90.00
_cell.angle_gamma   90.00
#
_symmetry.space_group_name_H-M   'P 1'
#
loop_
_entity.id
_entity.type
_entity.pdbx_description
1 polymer ?
#
loop_
_entity_poly.entity_id
_entity_poly.type
_entity_poly.pdbx_seq_one_letter_code
_entity_poly.pdbx_strand_id
1 'polypeptide(L)'
;MKKVNLFLVMLLLCFPLVSQAKQALTKELITSFSKVSQQWQSLETSYPELTVAMDKMDFSQPDKIIAQLKNSKAYPQIKAILADTDFSNIEEFYDVSMRVMGGMMAYQMQRQNMPQGMNVDSMNTMLRSNIEQMKASNAPSSMIAEMEKQLDEMDKSMKMMKSAMENTSVEDKKFISENAQWIMSIIGDE
;
A
#
# COMPACT_ATOMS: atom_id res chain seq x y z
N MET A 1 -23.57 46.09 24.78
CA MET A 1 -23.49 44.76 24.13
C MET A 1 -22.80 44.83 22.75
N LYS A 2 -21.62 45.47 22.62
CA LYS A 2 -20.88 45.56 21.34
C LYS A 2 -19.42 45.07 21.41
N LYS A 3 -18.91 44.76 22.61
CA LYS A 3 -17.50 44.34 22.81
C LYS A 3 -17.31 42.83 22.87
N VAL A 4 -18.38 42.05 23.11
CA VAL A 4 -18.32 40.57 23.15
C VAL A 4 -18.17 39.97 21.74
N ASN A 5 -18.71 40.64 20.71
CA ASN A 5 -18.60 40.18 19.33
C ASN A 5 -17.20 40.29 18.73
N LEU A 6 -16.29 41.09 19.30
CA LEU A 6 -14.93 41.23 18.77
C LEU A 6 -14.03 40.06 19.19
N PHE A 7 -14.27 39.50 20.38
CA PHE A 7 -13.49 38.36 20.90
C PHE A 7 -13.83 37.05 20.18
N LEU A 8 -15.09 36.84 19.80
CA LEU A 8 -15.51 35.64 19.08
C LEU A 8 -14.92 35.56 17.66
N VAL A 9 -14.78 36.71 16.98
CA VAL A 9 -14.19 36.79 15.64
C VAL A 9 -12.69 36.52 15.69
N MET A 10 -12.01 36.92 16.77
CA MET A 10 -10.57 36.68 16.93
C MET A 10 -10.24 35.21 17.24
N LEU A 11 -11.12 34.50 17.96
CA LEU A 11 -10.96 33.06 18.26
C LEU A 11 -11.14 32.18 17.01
N LEU A 12 -11.98 32.60 16.05
CA LEU A 12 -12.24 31.89 14.80
C LEU A 12 -11.10 32.02 13.77
N LEU A 13 -10.20 33.00 13.93
CA LEU A 13 -9.03 33.21 13.06
C LEU A 13 -7.79 32.40 13.48
N CYS A 14 -7.86 31.69 14.62
CA CYS A 14 -6.76 30.84 15.11
C CYS A 14 -6.84 29.39 14.64
N PHE A 15 -7.81 29.02 13.82
CA PHE A 15 -7.75 27.76 13.10
C PHE A 15 -6.94 28.01 11.83
N PRO A 16 -5.64 27.65 11.77
CA PRO A 16 -5.00 27.56 10.47
C PRO A 16 -5.90 26.71 9.60
N LEU A 17 -6.23 27.21 8.41
CA LEU A 17 -6.69 26.39 7.31
C LEU A 17 -5.66 25.28 7.18
N VAL A 18 -5.92 24.14 7.84
CA VAL A 18 -5.07 22.97 7.77
C VAL A 18 -5.25 22.53 6.33
N SER A 19 -4.30 22.95 5.49
CA SER A 19 -4.05 22.29 4.22
C SER A 19 -4.09 20.81 4.55
N GLN A 20 -5.06 20.08 3.98
CA GLN A 20 -5.19 18.63 4.14
C GLN A 20 -4.00 17.97 3.42
N ALA A 21 -2.79 18.24 3.90
CA ALA A 21 -1.69 17.32 3.73
C ALA A 21 -2.14 16.03 4.39
N LYS A 22 -2.06 14.92 3.65
CA LYS A 22 -2.32 13.59 4.21
C LYS A 22 -1.56 13.49 5.53
N GLN A 23 -2.28 13.21 6.61
CA GLN A 23 -1.68 13.08 7.93
C GLN A 23 -0.63 11.98 7.85
N ALA A 24 0.61 12.27 8.29
CA ALA A 24 1.69 11.29 8.34
C ALA A 24 1.28 10.04 9.15
N LEU A 25 1.89 8.90 8.84
CA LEU A 25 1.66 7.67 9.60
C LEU A 25 1.95 7.90 11.08
N THR A 26 1.08 7.36 11.93
CA THR A 26 1.21 7.40 13.39
C THR A 26 1.08 6.01 13.97
N LYS A 27 1.41 5.85 15.25
CA LYS A 27 1.29 4.53 15.89
C LYS A 27 -0.16 4.06 15.96
N GLU A 28 -1.09 4.98 16.15
CA GLU A 28 -2.53 4.74 16.16
C GLU A 28 -3.00 4.22 14.80
N LEU A 29 -2.61 4.88 13.70
CA LEU A 29 -2.93 4.42 12.35
C LEU A 29 -2.36 3.04 12.03
N ILE A 30 -1.11 2.73 12.43
CA ILE A 30 -0.55 1.39 12.23
C ILE A 30 -1.27 0.35 13.10
N THR A 31 -1.67 0.70 14.32
CA THR A 31 -2.40 -0.21 15.21
C THR A 31 -3.79 -0.52 14.63
N SER A 32 -4.50 0.51 14.17
CA SER A 32 -5.76 0.37 13.43
C SER A 32 -5.58 -0.48 12.17
N PHE A 33 -4.52 -0.24 11.39
CA PHE A 33 -4.17 -1.03 10.20
C PHE A 33 -3.94 -2.51 10.53
N SER A 34 -3.16 -2.82 11.58
CA SER A 34 -2.90 -4.18 12.03
C SER A 34 -4.21 -4.89 12.44
N LYS A 35 -5.07 -4.22 13.22
CA LYS A 35 -6.37 -4.75 13.64
C LYS A 35 -7.28 -5.08 12.45
N VAL A 36 -7.40 -4.19 11.47
CA VAL A 36 -8.16 -4.48 10.24
C VAL A 36 -7.55 -5.66 9.50
N SER A 37 -6.23 -5.69 9.34
CA SER A 37 -5.52 -6.75 8.61
C SER A 37 -5.76 -8.13 9.23
N GLN A 38 -5.73 -8.24 10.56
CA GLN A 38 -6.04 -9.49 11.28
C GLN A 38 -7.50 -9.94 11.06
N GLN A 39 -8.44 -9.00 11.12
CA GLN A 39 -9.86 -9.32 10.86
C GLN A 39 -10.11 -9.64 9.38
N TRP A 40 -9.31 -9.09 8.47
CA TRP A 40 -9.39 -9.33 7.04
C TRP A 40 -9.11 -10.80 6.68
N GLN A 41 -8.16 -11.45 7.34
CA GLN A 41 -7.89 -12.87 7.14
C GLN A 41 -9.10 -13.76 7.47
N SER A 42 -9.82 -13.43 8.55
CA SER A 42 -11.06 -14.10 8.92
C SER A 42 -12.18 -13.83 7.90
N LEU A 43 -12.18 -12.63 7.31
CA LEU A 43 -13.11 -12.25 6.25
C LEU A 43 -12.88 -13.10 4.99
N GLU A 44 -11.63 -13.30 4.56
CA GLU A 44 -11.30 -14.11 3.38
C GLU A 44 -11.72 -15.57 3.53
N THR A 45 -11.66 -16.12 4.75
CA THR A 45 -12.19 -17.46 5.04
C THR A 45 -13.71 -17.54 4.86
N SER A 46 -14.42 -16.47 5.21
CA SER A 46 -15.88 -16.39 5.11
C SER A 46 -16.36 -16.01 3.70
N TYR A 47 -15.49 -15.37 2.91
CA TYR A 47 -15.76 -14.83 1.58
C TYR A 47 -14.61 -15.17 0.62
N PRO A 48 -14.42 -16.45 0.26
CA PRO A 48 -13.31 -16.88 -0.60
C PRO A 48 -13.36 -16.26 -2.01
N GLU A 49 -14.52 -15.74 -2.43
CA GLU A 49 -14.65 -14.99 -3.68
C GLU A 49 -13.84 -13.67 -3.68
N LEU A 50 -13.51 -13.12 -2.50
CA LEU A 50 -12.65 -11.95 -2.39
C LEU A 50 -11.25 -12.26 -2.91
N THR A 51 -10.63 -13.34 -2.42
CA THR A 51 -9.30 -13.77 -2.87
C THR A 51 -9.28 -14.02 -4.38
N VAL A 52 -10.27 -14.77 -4.89
CA VAL A 52 -10.38 -15.07 -6.33
C VAL A 52 -10.56 -13.80 -7.18
N ALA A 53 -11.27 -12.79 -6.66
CA ALA A 53 -11.43 -11.52 -7.33
C ALA A 53 -10.15 -10.68 -7.29
N MET A 54 -9.44 -10.67 -6.15
CA MET A 54 -8.18 -9.94 -5.97
C MET A 54 -7.06 -10.51 -6.86
N ASP A 55 -6.95 -11.84 -7.00
CA ASP A 55 -5.91 -12.51 -7.82
C ASP A 55 -5.90 -12.07 -9.29
N LYS A 56 -7.06 -11.65 -9.79
CA LYS A 56 -7.25 -11.24 -11.19
C LYS A 56 -7.10 -9.74 -11.38
N MET A 57 -6.96 -8.98 -10.30
CA MET A 57 -6.91 -7.52 -10.37
C MET A 57 -5.49 -6.98 -10.53
N ASP A 58 -5.42 -5.89 -11.28
CA ASP A 58 -4.24 -5.06 -11.32
C ASP A 58 -4.24 -4.13 -10.09
N PHE A 59 -3.36 -4.42 -9.13
CA PHE A 59 -3.26 -3.65 -7.90
C PHE A 59 -2.76 -2.21 -8.11
N SER A 60 -2.30 -1.86 -9.32
CA SER A 60 -2.01 -0.48 -9.68
C SER A 60 -3.26 0.35 -9.99
N GLN A 61 -4.45 -0.24 -9.92
CA GLN A 61 -5.73 0.40 -10.23
C GLN A 61 -6.60 0.54 -8.97
N PRO A 62 -6.27 1.49 -8.07
CA PRO A 62 -6.89 1.61 -6.75
C PRO A 62 -8.41 1.72 -6.80
N ASP A 63 -8.93 2.52 -7.73
CA ASP A 63 -10.37 2.74 -7.89
C ASP A 63 -11.12 1.45 -8.23
N LYS A 64 -10.50 0.55 -9.00
CA LYS A 64 -11.13 -0.73 -9.36
C LYS A 64 -11.15 -1.70 -8.17
N ILE A 65 -10.08 -1.73 -7.39
CA ILE A 65 -9.99 -2.55 -6.18
C ILE A 65 -11.06 -2.08 -5.18
N ILE A 66 -11.12 -0.77 -4.91
CA ILE A 66 -12.10 -0.17 -4.02
C ILE A 66 -13.53 -0.46 -4.52
N ALA A 67 -13.80 -0.26 -5.81
CA ALA A 67 -15.11 -0.55 -6.39
C ALA A 67 -15.48 -2.03 -6.26
N GLN A 68 -14.54 -2.94 -6.50
CA GLN A 68 -14.75 -4.38 -6.35
C GLN A 68 -15.10 -4.74 -4.90
N LEU A 69 -14.36 -4.20 -3.92
CA LEU A 69 -14.63 -4.41 -2.50
C LEU A 69 -16.01 -3.87 -2.10
N LYS A 70 -16.37 -2.67 -2.56
CA LYS A 70 -17.67 -2.05 -2.30
C LYS A 70 -18.85 -2.82 -2.88
N ASN A 71 -18.65 -3.46 -4.03
CA ASN A 71 -19.67 -4.25 -4.72
C ASN A 71 -19.71 -5.72 -4.25
N SER A 72 -18.78 -6.13 -3.38
CA SER A 72 -18.73 -7.50 -2.87
C SER A 72 -19.83 -7.76 -1.83
N LYS A 73 -20.20 -9.02 -1.67
CA LYS A 73 -21.12 -9.46 -0.59
C LYS A 73 -20.52 -9.25 0.81
N ALA A 74 -19.21 -9.18 0.90
CA ALA A 74 -18.47 -8.96 2.14
C ALA A 74 -18.48 -7.49 2.60
N TYR A 75 -18.91 -6.54 1.74
CA TYR A 75 -18.82 -5.12 2.06
C TYR A 75 -19.52 -4.69 3.37
N PRO A 76 -20.68 -5.24 3.76
CA PRO A 76 -21.25 -4.99 5.08
C PRO A 76 -20.31 -5.37 6.23
N GLN A 77 -19.62 -6.51 6.15
CA GLN A 77 -18.63 -6.93 7.16
C GLN A 77 -17.38 -6.06 7.11
N ILE A 78 -16.91 -5.68 5.91
CA ILE A 78 -15.79 -4.73 5.75
C ILE A 78 -16.09 -3.43 6.50
N LYS A 79 -17.30 -2.87 6.33
CA LYS A 79 -17.72 -1.67 7.07
C LYS A 79 -17.76 -1.90 8.58
N ALA A 80 -18.21 -3.06 9.03
CA ALA A 80 -18.23 -3.39 10.45
C ALA A 80 -16.82 -3.49 11.05
N ILE A 81 -15.87 -4.09 10.32
CA ILE A 81 -14.45 -4.15 10.70
C ILE A 81 -13.87 -2.73 10.84
N LEU A 82 -14.13 -1.85 9.87
CA LEU A 82 -13.62 -0.48 9.88
C LEU A 82 -14.21 0.38 11.00
N ALA A 83 -15.47 0.15 11.39
CA ALA A 83 -16.15 0.92 12.43
C ALA A 83 -15.49 0.84 13.82
N ASP A 84 -14.71 -0.23 14.07
CA ASP A 84 -13.97 -0.43 15.31
C ASP A 84 -12.53 0.12 15.26
N THR A 85 -12.24 1.00 14.29
CA THR A 85 -10.90 1.55 14.02
C THR A 85 -10.95 3.04 13.71
N ASP A 86 -9.78 3.64 13.51
CA ASP A 86 -9.66 5.05 13.12
C ASP A 86 -10.01 5.31 11.64
N PHE A 87 -10.31 4.27 10.85
CA PHE A 87 -10.64 4.43 9.44
C PHE A 87 -12.11 4.75 9.21
N SER A 88 -12.36 5.84 8.49
CA SER A 88 -13.72 6.27 8.14
C SER A 88 -14.34 5.44 7.02
N ASN A 89 -13.50 4.87 6.14
CA ASN A 89 -13.93 4.13 4.96
C ASN A 89 -12.80 3.25 4.39
N ILE A 90 -13.14 2.46 3.37
CA ILE A 90 -12.22 1.52 2.74
C ILE A 90 -11.13 2.24 1.93
N GLU A 91 -11.40 3.44 1.43
CA GLU A 91 -10.41 4.25 0.72
C GLU A 91 -9.29 4.74 1.63
N GLU A 92 -9.63 5.15 2.86
CA GLU A 92 -8.65 5.54 3.88
C GLU A 92 -7.80 4.35 4.31
N PHE A 93 -8.43 3.20 4.55
CA PHE A 93 -7.71 1.96 4.84
C PHE A 93 -6.76 1.57 3.69
N TYR A 94 -7.23 1.65 2.44
CA TYR A 94 -6.40 1.36 1.27
C TYR A 94 -5.23 2.35 1.15
N ASP A 95 -5.45 3.65 1.35
CA ASP A 95 -4.38 4.66 1.34
C ASP A 95 -3.30 4.33 2.38
N VAL A 96 -3.70 4.03 3.62
CA VAL A 96 -2.76 3.66 4.67
C VAL A 96 -2.05 2.34 4.34
N SER A 97 -2.76 1.35 3.80
CA SER A 97 -2.15 0.08 3.35
C SER A 97 -1.02 0.32 2.35
N MET A 98 -1.26 1.17 1.34
CA MET A 98 -0.26 1.51 0.33
C MET A 98 0.93 2.26 0.92
N ARG A 99 0.68 3.19 1.86
CA ARG A 99 1.74 3.97 2.52
C ARG A 99 2.61 3.11 3.41
N VAL A 100 2.01 2.18 4.16
CA VAL A 100 2.71 1.19 4.99
C VAL A 100 3.56 0.28 4.12
N MET A 101 3.00 -0.26 3.05
CA MET A 101 3.71 -1.12 2.11
C MET A 101 4.92 -0.39 1.49
N GLY A 102 4.72 0.80 0.94
CA GLY A 102 5.79 1.59 0.32
C GLY A 102 6.85 2.05 1.32
N GLY A 103 6.47 2.36 2.57
CA GLY A 103 7.39 2.71 3.64
C GLY A 103 8.26 1.54 4.07
N MET A 104 7.67 0.35 4.25
CA MET A 104 8.39 -0.87 4.60
C MET A 104 9.34 -1.31 3.48
N MET A 105 8.92 -1.19 2.22
CA MET A 105 9.78 -1.44 1.06
C MET A 105 10.96 -0.48 1.03
N ALA A 106 10.71 0.83 1.20
CA ALA A 106 11.79 1.82 1.25
C ALA A 106 12.81 1.51 2.36
N TYR A 107 12.32 1.14 3.55
CA TYR A 107 13.16 0.70 4.66
C TYR A 107 14.02 -0.54 4.33
N GLN A 108 13.42 -1.56 3.70
CA GLN A 108 14.14 -2.76 3.30
C GLN A 108 15.22 -2.46 2.23
N MET A 109 14.88 -1.67 1.22
CA MET A 109 15.83 -1.26 0.17
C MET A 109 17.03 -0.51 0.77
N GLN A 110 16.77 0.39 1.72
CA GLN A 110 17.83 1.10 2.44
C GLN A 110 18.71 0.14 3.25
N ARG A 111 18.11 -0.84 3.94
CA ARG A 111 18.85 -1.84 4.73
C ARG A 111 19.71 -2.79 3.90
N GLN A 112 19.27 -3.11 2.68
CA GLN A 112 19.98 -4.02 1.79
C GLN A 112 21.12 -3.33 1.01
N ASN A 113 21.40 -2.05 1.28
CA ASN A 113 22.38 -1.25 0.55
C ASN A 113 22.19 -1.34 -0.97
N MET A 114 20.93 -1.42 -1.44
CA MET A 114 20.68 -1.45 -2.87
C MET A 114 21.26 -0.19 -3.51
N PRO A 115 22.06 -0.32 -4.59
CA PRO A 115 22.68 0.83 -5.23
C PRO A 115 21.64 1.87 -5.61
N GLN A 116 21.90 3.13 -5.26
CA GLN A 116 21.08 4.25 -5.73
C GLN A 116 21.07 4.23 -7.27
N GLY A 117 19.88 4.09 -7.86
CA GLY A 117 19.70 4.00 -9.31
C GLY A 117 19.37 2.60 -9.85
N MET A 118 19.45 1.55 -9.03
CA MET A 118 18.82 0.26 -9.36
C MET A 118 17.31 0.39 -9.14
N ASN A 119 16.65 1.07 -10.07
CA ASN A 119 15.21 1.19 -10.09
C ASN A 119 14.58 -0.06 -10.73
N VAL A 120 13.33 -0.29 -10.35
CA VAL A 120 12.44 -1.33 -10.90
C VAL A 120 12.54 -1.46 -12.43
N ASP A 121 12.58 -0.33 -13.13
CA ASP A 121 12.60 -0.28 -14.60
C ASP A 121 13.92 -0.84 -15.18
N SER A 122 15.04 -0.61 -14.50
CA SER A 122 16.35 -1.13 -14.90
C SER A 122 16.44 -2.65 -14.70
N MET A 123 15.88 -3.16 -13.60
CA MET A 123 15.85 -4.60 -13.31
C MET A 123 14.99 -5.36 -14.34
N ASN A 124 13.84 -4.81 -14.72
CA ASN A 124 12.98 -5.36 -15.76
C ASN A 124 13.69 -5.40 -17.12
N THR A 125 14.34 -4.30 -17.50
CA THR A 125 15.09 -4.20 -18.77
C THR A 125 16.21 -5.23 -18.85
N MET A 126 16.96 -5.42 -17.76
CA MET A 126 18.02 -6.44 -17.67
C MET A 126 17.46 -7.86 -17.86
N LEU A 127 16.34 -8.18 -17.22
CA LEU A 127 15.72 -9.51 -17.33
C LEU A 127 15.16 -9.78 -18.73
N ARG A 128 14.53 -8.78 -19.38
CA ARG A 128 14.12 -8.88 -20.78
C ARG A 128 15.31 -9.15 -21.71
N SER A 129 16.40 -8.42 -21.51
CA SER A 129 17.63 -8.62 -22.29
C SER A 129 18.20 -10.04 -22.13
N ASN A 130 18.18 -10.58 -20.90
CA ASN A 130 18.64 -11.95 -20.64
C ASN A 130 17.76 -13.00 -21.34
N ILE A 131 16.44 -12.82 -21.35
CA ILE A 131 15.52 -13.71 -22.07
C ILE A 131 15.81 -13.68 -23.58
N GLU A 132 16.05 -12.51 -24.16
CA GLU A 132 16.41 -12.38 -25.58
C GLU A 132 17.75 -13.07 -25.90
N GLN A 133 18.75 -12.95 -25.02
CA GLN A 133 20.01 -13.71 -25.16
C GLN A 133 19.79 -15.22 -25.11
N MET A 134 18.90 -15.71 -24.24
CA MET A 134 18.59 -17.12 -24.15
C MET A 134 17.86 -17.64 -25.40
N LYS A 135 16.94 -16.84 -25.96
CA LYS A 135 16.32 -17.13 -27.26
C LYS A 135 17.37 -17.25 -28.36
N ALA A 136 18.32 -16.31 -28.41
CA ALA A 136 19.42 -16.34 -29.37
C ALA A 136 20.37 -17.53 -29.17
N SER A 137 20.44 -18.08 -27.94
CA SER A 137 21.28 -19.23 -27.58
C SER A 137 20.57 -20.58 -27.75
N ASN A 138 19.40 -20.62 -28.39
CA ASN A 138 18.57 -21.82 -28.58
C ASN A 138 18.18 -22.53 -27.26
N ALA A 139 17.91 -21.75 -26.21
CA ALA A 139 17.32 -22.30 -24.99
C ALA A 139 15.94 -22.95 -25.29
N PRO A 140 15.52 -23.97 -24.53
CA PRO A 140 14.23 -24.62 -24.74
C PRO A 140 13.07 -23.62 -24.70
N SER A 141 12.15 -23.70 -25.67
CA SER A 141 11.00 -22.80 -25.78
C SER A 141 10.10 -22.83 -24.55
N SER A 142 9.96 -23.99 -23.90
CA SER A 142 9.23 -24.13 -22.63
C SER A 142 9.88 -23.36 -21.48
N MET A 143 11.22 -23.27 -21.46
CA MET A 143 11.96 -22.50 -20.45
C MET A 143 11.78 -21.00 -20.69
N ILE A 144 11.88 -20.56 -21.95
CA ILE A 144 11.64 -19.16 -22.33
C ILE A 144 10.22 -18.73 -21.95
N ALA A 145 9.22 -19.53 -22.30
CA ALA A 145 7.81 -19.22 -22.01
C ALA A 145 7.54 -19.10 -20.49
N GLU A 146 8.13 -19.96 -19.68
CA GLU A 146 8.02 -19.88 -18.22
C GLU A 146 8.72 -18.61 -17.69
N MET A 147 9.90 -18.26 -18.19
CA MET A 147 10.59 -17.04 -17.79
C MET A 147 9.85 -15.77 -18.20
N GLU A 148 9.25 -15.73 -19.38
CA GLU A 148 8.41 -14.61 -19.83
C GLU A 148 7.18 -14.46 -18.93
N LYS A 149 6.54 -15.58 -18.56
CA LYS A 149 5.41 -15.57 -17.62
C LYS A 149 5.82 -15.02 -16.24
N GLN A 150 6.92 -15.52 -15.68
CA GLN A 150 7.44 -15.05 -14.39
C GLN A 150 7.81 -13.56 -14.44
N LEU A 151 8.36 -13.10 -15.56
CA LEU A 151 8.69 -11.71 -15.76
C LEU A 151 7.44 -10.82 -15.81
N ASP A 152 6.35 -11.27 -16.44
CA ASP A 152 5.09 -10.54 -16.46
C ASP A 152 4.44 -10.48 -15.07
N GLU A 153 4.52 -11.55 -14.27
CA GLU A 153 4.07 -11.56 -12.87
C GLU A 153 4.92 -10.62 -12.00
N MET A 154 6.24 -10.60 -12.22
CA MET A 154 7.15 -9.69 -11.54
C MET A 154 6.90 -8.23 -11.95
N ASP A 155 6.62 -7.95 -13.23
CA ASP A 155 6.29 -6.60 -13.73
C ASP A 155 5.05 -6.02 -13.04
N LYS A 156 4.01 -6.83 -12.87
CA LYS A 156 2.81 -6.45 -12.10
C LYS A 156 3.16 -6.13 -10.64
N SER A 157 3.91 -7.00 -9.98
CA SER A 157 4.34 -6.81 -8.59
C SER A 157 5.20 -5.55 -8.43
N MET A 158 6.08 -5.29 -9.40
CA MET A 158 6.95 -4.13 -9.45
C MET A 158 6.19 -2.82 -9.67
N LYS A 159 5.13 -2.81 -10.49
CA LYS A 159 4.26 -1.63 -10.66
C LYS A 159 3.54 -1.28 -9.36
N MET A 160 3.04 -2.29 -8.65
CA MET A 160 2.43 -2.10 -7.33
C MET A 160 3.44 -1.50 -6.34
N MET A 161 4.66 -2.04 -6.29
CA MET A 161 5.76 -1.53 -5.46
C MET A 161 6.10 -0.08 -5.79
N LYS A 162 6.26 0.25 -7.07
CA LYS A 162 6.52 1.62 -7.53
C LYS A 162 5.41 2.57 -7.09
N SER A 163 4.15 2.19 -7.31
CA SER A 163 3.00 2.99 -6.91
C SER A 163 2.95 3.19 -5.39
N ALA A 164 3.23 2.16 -4.59
CA ALA A 164 3.30 2.29 -3.14
C ALA A 164 4.40 3.26 -2.70
N MET A 165 5.61 3.12 -3.25
CA MET A 165 6.74 3.99 -2.92
C MET A 165 6.54 5.45 -3.34
N GLU A 166 5.85 5.69 -4.45
CA GLU A 166 5.47 7.03 -4.93
C GLU A 166 4.39 7.66 -4.04
N ASN A 167 3.45 6.85 -3.54
CA ASN A 167 2.39 7.30 -2.66
C ASN A 167 2.82 7.46 -1.18
N THR A 168 3.96 6.88 -0.77
CA THR A 168 4.52 7.07 0.56
C THR A 168 5.32 8.37 0.66
N SER A 169 4.89 9.27 1.55
CA SER A 169 5.57 10.55 1.77
C SER A 169 6.95 10.39 2.43
N VAL A 170 7.72 11.48 2.49
CA VAL A 170 9.00 11.51 3.20
C VAL A 170 8.80 11.30 4.70
N GLU A 171 7.74 11.88 5.26
CA GLU A 171 7.37 11.76 6.67
C GLU A 171 6.98 10.32 7.01
N ASP A 172 6.23 9.66 6.13
CA ASP A 172 5.86 8.25 6.29
C ASP A 172 7.07 7.33 6.22
N LYS A 173 7.97 7.56 5.24
CA LYS A 173 9.24 6.82 5.13
C LYS A 173 10.09 6.97 6.39
N LYS A 174 10.17 8.20 6.92
CA LYS A 174 10.87 8.48 8.18
C LYS A 174 10.22 7.77 9.35
N PHE A 175 8.90 7.90 9.52
CA PHE A 175 8.16 7.24 10.59
C PHE A 175 8.39 5.73 10.57
N ILE A 176 8.26 5.09 9.40
CA ILE A 176 8.52 3.65 9.25
C ILE A 176 9.97 3.34 9.62
N SER A 177 10.96 4.07 9.10
CA SER A 177 12.36 3.81 9.41
C SER A 177 12.68 3.90 10.90
N GLU A 178 12.06 4.84 11.62
CA GLU A 178 12.25 5.03 13.07
C GLU A 178 11.53 3.97 13.90
N ASN A 179 10.48 3.36 13.37
CA ASN A 179 9.60 2.43 14.09
C ASN A 179 9.59 1.01 13.50
N ALA A 180 10.45 0.70 12.54
CA ALA A 180 10.36 -0.50 11.71
C ALA A 180 10.30 -1.80 12.53
N GLN A 181 11.08 -1.91 13.61
CA GLN A 181 11.05 -3.10 14.49
C GLN A 181 9.70 -3.29 15.17
N TRP A 182 9.11 -2.21 15.68
CA TRP A 182 7.78 -2.25 16.30
C TRP A 182 6.69 -2.52 15.27
N ILE A 183 6.76 -1.87 14.10
CA ILE A 183 5.83 -2.11 12.99
C ILE A 183 5.88 -3.60 12.58
N MET A 184 7.09 -4.17 12.43
CA MET A 184 7.26 -5.58 12.13
C MET A 184 6.73 -6.51 13.22
N SER A 185 6.84 -6.15 14.50
CA SER A 185 6.28 -7.00 15.56
C SER A 185 4.75 -7.00 15.59
N ILE A 186 4.09 -5.91 15.18
CA ILE A 186 2.61 -5.85 15.24
C ILE A 186 1.93 -6.22 13.91
N ILE A 187 2.66 -6.18 12.80
CA ILE A 187 2.18 -6.64 11.48
C ILE A 187 2.63 -8.08 11.20
N GLY A 188 3.80 -8.46 11.70
CA GLY A 188 4.45 -9.75 11.42
C GLY A 188 4.35 -10.77 12.54
N ASP A 189 3.55 -10.55 13.59
CA ASP A 189 3.14 -11.63 14.50
C ASP A 189 2.14 -12.56 13.77
N GLU A 190 2.72 -13.40 12.91
CA GLU A 190 2.30 -14.77 12.56
C GLU A 190 3.48 -15.73 12.75
#